data_AF-A0A967GVX7-F1
#
_entry.id   AF-A0A967GVX7-F1
#
_cell.length_a   1.000
_cell.length_b   1.000
_cell.length_c   1.000
_cell.angle_alpha   90.00
_cell.angle_beta   90.00
_cell.angle_gamma   90.00
#
_symmetry.space_group_name_H-M   'P 1'
#
loop_
_entity.id
_entity.type
_entity.pdbx_description
1 polymer ?
#
loop_
_entity_poly.entity_id
_entity_poly.type
_entity_poly.pdbx_seq_one_letter_code
_entity_poly.pdbx_strand_id
1 'polypeptide(L)'
;GEEREIPGARSNYPEEKPAHRVTVDGFWLDATEVTNRQFMAFTKATGYQTQAESGWDPKEFPLAPADQLKAGALCFTPPPQAVELWRPG
;
A
#
# COMPACT_ATOMS: atom_id res chain seq x y z
N GLY A 1 2.66 0.82 -36.43
CA GLY A 1 2.18 1.66 -35.33
C GLY A 1 2.12 0.79 -34.11
N GLU A 2 2.73 1.21 -33.00
CA GLU A 2 2.68 0.43 -31.76
C GLU A 2 1.24 0.42 -31.22
N GLU A 3 0.68 -0.77 -31.11
CA GLU A 3 -0.57 -1.02 -30.41
C GLU A 3 -0.31 -0.78 -28.91
N ARG A 4 -0.75 0.36 -28.39
CA ARG A 4 -0.64 0.67 -26.96
C ARG A 4 -1.75 -0.05 -26.20
N GLU A 5 -1.36 -0.94 -25.30
CA GLU A 5 -2.27 -1.63 -24.39
C GLU A 5 -3.03 -0.63 -23.50
N ILE A 6 -4.33 -0.89 -23.25
CA ILE A 6 -5.18 -0.04 -22.41
C ILE A 6 -5.02 -0.52 -20.95
N PRO A 7 -4.69 0.38 -20.00
CA PRO A 7 -4.66 0.02 -18.58
C PRO A 7 -5.95 -0.66 -18.13
N GLY A 8 -5.83 -1.74 -17.33
CA GLY A 8 -6.98 -2.53 -16.85
C GLY A 8 -7.60 -3.48 -17.88
N ALA A 9 -7.18 -3.48 -19.15
CA ALA A 9 -7.82 -4.30 -20.20
C ALA A 9 -7.68 -5.82 -20.00
N ARG A 10 -6.61 -6.27 -19.32
CA ARG A 10 -6.38 -7.68 -18.99
C ARG A 10 -6.76 -8.04 -17.55
N SER A 11 -7.41 -7.13 -16.83
CA SER A 11 -7.77 -7.39 -15.45
C SER A 11 -8.94 -8.36 -15.32
N ASN A 12 -8.77 -9.34 -14.41
CA ASN A 12 -9.85 -10.22 -13.98
C ASN A 12 -10.67 -9.61 -12.84
N TYR A 13 -10.26 -8.47 -12.29
CA TYR A 13 -10.93 -7.77 -11.21
C TYR A 13 -12.08 -6.91 -11.76
N PRO A 14 -13.34 -7.12 -11.32
CA PRO A 14 -14.48 -6.32 -11.76
C PRO A 14 -14.31 -4.82 -11.51
N GLU A 15 -13.66 -4.44 -10.41
CA GLU A 15 -13.39 -3.06 -9.99
C GLU A 15 -12.41 -2.32 -10.90
N GLU A 16 -11.62 -3.04 -11.71
CA GLU A 16 -10.70 -2.45 -12.69
C GLU A 16 -11.37 -2.25 -14.07
N LYS A 17 -12.68 -2.49 -14.19
CA LYS A 17 -13.45 -2.35 -15.43
C LYS A 17 -14.42 -1.16 -15.40
N PRO A 18 -14.72 -0.54 -16.56
CA PRO A 18 -14.18 -0.85 -17.88
C PRO A 18 -12.82 -0.19 -18.14
N ALA A 19 -11.98 -0.88 -18.92
CA ALA A 19 -10.73 -0.32 -19.41
C ALA A 19 -11.01 0.89 -20.32
N HIS A 20 -10.26 1.96 -20.14
CA HIS A 20 -10.39 3.19 -20.92
C HIS A 20 -9.01 3.83 -21.15
N ARG A 21 -8.90 4.61 -22.24
CA ARG A 21 -7.65 5.24 -22.63
C ARG A 21 -7.41 6.48 -21.78
N VAL A 22 -6.21 6.58 -21.19
CA VAL A 22 -5.73 7.75 -20.44
C VAL A 22 -4.47 8.27 -21.11
N THR A 23 -4.29 9.60 -21.12
CA THR A 23 -3.06 10.26 -21.55
C THR A 23 -2.42 10.94 -20.35
N VAL A 24 -1.12 10.76 -20.17
CA VAL A 24 -0.33 11.41 -19.12
C VAL A 24 0.86 12.11 -19.77
N ASP A 25 1.26 13.24 -19.20
CA ASP A 25 2.48 13.95 -19.62
C ASP A 25 3.74 13.21 -19.17
N GLY A 26 4.92 13.70 -19.56
CA GLY A 26 6.19 13.15 -19.08
C GLY A 26 6.39 13.42 -17.57
N PHE A 27 6.73 12.37 -16.82
CA PHE A 27 7.00 12.45 -15.38
C PHE A 27 8.16 11.51 -14.99
N TRP A 28 8.72 11.73 -13.80
CA TRP A 28 9.72 10.86 -13.22
C TRP A 28 9.07 9.81 -12.33
N LEU A 29 9.56 8.58 -12.42
CA LEU A 29 9.20 7.49 -11.52
C LEU A 29 10.49 6.89 -10.97
N ASP A 30 10.54 6.68 -9.66
CA ASP A 30 11.68 5.99 -9.05
C ASP A 30 11.75 4.55 -9.58
N ALA A 31 12.97 4.10 -9.86
CA ALA A 31 13.21 2.74 -10.38
C ALA A 31 12.99 1.65 -9.32
N THR A 32 12.96 2.02 -8.05
CA THR A 32 12.76 1.11 -6.91
C THR A 32 11.78 1.71 -5.93
N GLU A 33 11.14 0.87 -5.13
CA GLU A 33 10.38 1.30 -3.97
C GLU A 33 11.26 2.07 -2.97
N VAL A 34 10.62 2.90 -2.13
CA VAL A 34 11.31 3.58 -1.02
C VAL A 34 11.78 2.54 -0.01
N THR A 35 13.09 2.46 0.16
CA THR A 35 13.71 1.52 1.10
C THR A 35 13.59 1.99 2.55
N ASN A 36 13.68 1.05 3.49
CA ASN A 36 13.76 1.36 4.92
C ASN A 36 14.88 2.36 5.26
N ARG A 37 16.01 2.32 4.53
CA ARG A 37 17.13 3.24 4.76
C ARG A 37 16.77 4.67 4.35
N GLN A 38 16.11 4.84 3.20
CA GLN A 38 15.67 6.15 2.72
C GLN A 38 14.59 6.73 3.63
N PHE A 39 13.60 5.92 4.00
CA PHE A 39 12.54 6.36 4.90
C PHE A 39 13.09 6.74 6.29
N MET A 40 14.03 5.97 6.84
CA MET A 40 14.70 6.31 8.11
C MET A 40 15.49 7.63 8.03
N ALA A 41 16.14 7.92 6.90
CA ALA A 41 16.84 9.18 6.74
C ALA A 41 15.84 10.36 6.75
N PHE A 42 14.69 10.20 6.09
CA PHE A 42 13.61 11.17 6.08
C PHE A 42 13.04 11.44 7.48
N THR A 43 12.69 10.39 8.24
CA THR A 43 12.12 10.57 9.59
C THR A 43 13.12 11.24 10.54
N LYS A 44 14.41 10.88 10.47
CA LYS A 44 15.47 11.53 11.27
C LYS A 44 15.67 12.99 10.93
N ALA A 45 15.57 13.36 9.66
CA ALA A 45 15.78 14.74 9.22
C ALA A 45 14.61 15.67 9.57
N THR A 46 13.39 15.13 9.58
CA THR A 46 12.15 15.92 9.72
C THR A 46 11.48 15.79 11.08
N GLY A 47 11.82 14.75 11.84
CA GLY A 47 11.06 14.35 13.03
C GLY A 47 9.68 13.78 12.69
N TYR A 48 9.44 13.33 11.45
CA TYR A 48 8.14 12.82 11.01
C TYR A 48 7.71 11.59 11.82
N GLN A 49 6.49 11.64 12.34
CA GLN A 49 5.79 10.53 13.00
C GLN A 49 4.73 9.97 12.04
N THR A 50 4.77 8.66 11.81
CA THR A 50 3.81 7.97 10.96
C THR A 50 2.42 7.91 11.60
N GLN A 51 1.39 7.68 10.79
CA GLN A 51 0.03 7.44 11.31
C GLN A 51 0.00 6.24 12.27
N ALA A 52 0.74 5.18 11.93
CA ALA A 52 0.86 3.98 12.76
C ALA A 52 1.40 4.29 14.17
N GLU A 53 2.22 5.32 14.31
CA GLU A 53 2.78 5.78 15.59
C GLU A 53 1.88 6.78 16.32
N SER A 54 0.90 7.39 15.65
CA SER A 54 0.05 8.45 16.21
C SER A 54 -1.28 7.92 16.76
N GLY A 55 -1.74 6.75 16.31
CA GLY A 55 -3.09 6.25 16.61
C GLY A 55 -4.14 6.87 15.70
N TRP A 56 -5.42 6.67 15.98
CA TRP A 56 -6.54 7.10 15.12
C TRP A 56 -7.46 8.08 15.87
N ASP A 57 -7.98 9.10 15.19
CA ASP A 57 -8.93 10.05 15.81
C ASP A 57 -10.30 9.36 16.01
N PRO A 58 -10.83 9.30 17.24
CA PRO A 58 -12.17 8.75 17.49
C PRO A 58 -13.29 9.43 16.70
N LYS A 59 -13.12 10.69 16.25
CA LYS A 59 -14.10 11.38 15.40
C LYS A 59 -14.18 10.80 14.00
N GLU A 60 -13.05 10.33 13.47
CA GLU A 60 -12.98 9.67 12.16
C GLU A 60 -13.50 8.21 12.26
N PHE A 61 -13.37 7.59 13.44
CA PHE A 61 -13.74 6.19 13.68
C PHE A 61 -14.70 6.04 14.89
N PRO A 62 -15.92 6.59 14.83
CA PRO A 62 -16.82 6.64 15.99
C PRO A 62 -17.35 5.27 16.43
N LEU A 63 -17.27 4.25 15.58
CA LEU A 63 -17.71 2.88 15.86
C LEU A 63 -16.58 1.98 16.38
N ALA A 64 -15.33 2.45 16.35
CA ALA A 64 -14.20 1.67 16.79
C ALA A 64 -14.08 1.70 18.33
N PRO A 65 -13.85 0.54 18.99
CA PRO A 65 -13.48 0.49 20.40
C PRO A 65 -12.24 1.34 20.68
N ALA A 66 -12.25 2.11 21.77
CA ALA A 66 -11.17 3.05 22.09
C ALA A 66 -9.79 2.38 22.26
N ASP A 67 -9.76 1.11 22.65
CA ASP A 67 -8.54 0.32 22.77
C ASP A 67 -7.93 -0.06 21.41
N GLN A 68 -8.71 -0.03 20.32
CA GLN A 68 -8.27 -0.29 18.94
C GLN A 68 -7.78 0.96 18.20
N LEU A 69 -7.97 2.15 18.78
CA LEU A 69 -7.53 3.43 18.20
C LEU A 69 -6.09 3.80 18.57
N LYS A 70 -5.39 2.93 19.29
CA LYS A 70 -4.00 3.14 19.71
C LYS A 70 -3.04 2.95 18.55
N ALA A 71 -1.88 3.60 18.66
CA ALA A 71 -0.75 3.35 17.78
C ALA A 71 -0.39 1.86 17.74
N GLY A 72 -0.04 1.35 16.55
CA GLY A 72 0.24 -0.06 16.35
C GLY A 72 0.70 -0.38 14.93
N ALA A 73 1.39 -1.51 14.78
CA ALA A 73 1.85 -2.03 13.51
C ALA A 73 1.62 -3.54 13.44
N LEU A 74 1.30 -4.05 12.25
CA LEU A 74 1.30 -5.49 11.97
C LEU A 74 2.70 -5.93 11.57
N CYS A 75 3.32 -6.79 12.39
CA CYS A 75 4.60 -7.40 12.07
C CYS A 75 4.38 -8.84 11.65
N PHE A 76 4.72 -9.15 10.39
CA PHE A 76 4.68 -10.52 9.89
C PHE A 76 6.07 -11.13 10.03
N THR A 77 6.18 -12.11 10.93
CA THR A 77 7.35 -12.98 10.97
C THR A 77 7.06 -14.21 10.13
N PRO A 78 7.93 -14.56 9.16
CA PRO A 78 7.74 -15.80 8.40
C PRO A 78 7.71 -16.99 9.37
N PRO A 79 6.79 -17.96 9.18
CA PRO A 79 6.72 -19.14 10.01
C PRO A 79 8.01 -19.96 9.89
N PRO A 80 8.41 -20.70 10.95
CA PRO A 80 9.66 -21.46 10.97
C PRO A 80 9.69 -22.61 9.95
N GLN A 81 8.54 -22.97 9.39
CA GLN A 81 8.39 -23.97 8.33
C GLN A 81 7.55 -23.39 7.18
N ALA A 82 7.81 -23.88 5.97
CA ALA A 82 6.99 -23.53 4.81
C ALA A 82 5.53 -23.98 5.04
N VAL A 83 4.61 -23.06 4.83
CA VAL A 83 3.16 -23.32 4.85
C VAL A 83 2.65 -23.31 3.41
N GLU A 84 1.79 -24.27 3.06
CA GLU A 84 1.05 -24.20 1.79
C GLU A 84 0.07 -23.03 1.87
N LEU A 85 0.31 -21.98 1.07
CA LEU A 85 -0.46 -20.74 1.13
C LEU A 85 -1.77 -20.77 0.33
N TRP A 86 -2.04 -21.84 -0.44
CA TRP A 86 -3.27 -21.96 -1.23
C TRP A 86 -3.43 -23.36 -1.85
N ARG A 87 -4.65 -23.93 -1.82
CA ARG A 87 -5.10 -25.00 -2.74
C ARG A 87 -6.48 -24.61 -3.29
N PRO A 88 -6.63 -24.33 -4.60
CA PRO A 88 -7.94 -24.21 -5.19
C PRO A 88 -8.54 -25.62 -5.31
N GLY A 89 -9.79 -25.78 -4.85
CA GLY A 89 -10.64 -26.93 -5.19
C GLY A 89 -11.28 -26.76 -6.55
#